data_AF-A0A956H9D7-F1
#
_entry.id   AF-A0A956H9D7-F1
#
_cell.length_a   1.000
_cell.length_b   1.000
_cell.length_c   1.000
_cell.angle_alpha   90.00
_cell.angle_beta   90.00
_cell.angle_gamma   90.00
#
_symmetry.space_group_name_H-M   'P 1'
#
loop_
_entity.id
_entity.type
_entity.pdbx_description
1 polymer ?
#
loop_
_entity_poly.entity_id
_entity_poly.type
_entity_poly.pdbx_seq_one_letter_code
_entity_poly.pdbx_strand_id
1 'polypeptide(L)' 'MLRKLRVQGFKSLRDLSVEFGRFSVLVGANGCGKSSVLQAIMLLRDVGASTYELPPFAHYLSRTQTGPLSQIHFECTC' A
#
# COMPACT_ATOMS: atom_id res chain seq x y z
N MET A 1 11.50 7.46 -8.29
CA MET A 1 11.41 6.00 -7.98
C MET A 1 10.99 5.79 -6.51
N LEU A 2 10.12 4.82 -6.20
CA LEU A 2 9.72 4.53 -4.80
C LEU A 2 10.86 3.85 -4.04
N ARG A 3 11.27 4.41 -2.90
CA ARG A 3 12.40 3.90 -2.10
C ARG A 3 11.98 3.32 -0.77
N LYS A 4 10.99 3.92 -0.13
CA LYS A 4 10.51 3.47 1.18
C LYS A 4 8.99 3.58 1.24
N LEU A 5 8.39 2.58 1.85
CA LEU A 5 6.96 2.54 2.13
C LEU A 5 6.77 2.14 3.58
N ARG A 6 6.07 2.99 4.32
CA ARG A 6 5.57 2.68 5.65
C ARG A 6 4.04 2.64 5.62
N VAL A 7 3.47 1.55 6.09
CA VAL A 7 2.03 1.31 6.12
C VAL A 7 1.62 0.96 7.54
N GLN A 8 0.70 1.72 8.10
CA GLN A 8 0.14 1.48 9.43
C GLN A 8 -1.38 1.38 9.35
N GLY A 9 -1.95 0.38 10.02
CA GLY A 9 -3.41 0.19 10.11
C GLY A 9 -4.11 -0.07 8.77
N PHE A 10 -3.42 -0.62 7.78
CA PHE A 10 -4.00 -0.92 6.47
C PHE A 10 -4.24 -2.41 6.30
N LYS A 11 -5.51 -2.83 6.34
CA LYS A 11 -5.91 -4.24 6.20
C LYS A 11 -5.23 -5.10 7.28
N SER A 12 -4.53 -6.18 6.89
CA SER A 12 -3.74 -7.00 7.81
C SER A 12 -2.38 -6.40 8.18
N LEU A 13 -1.98 -5.26 7.60
CA LEU A 13 -0.72 -4.59 7.90
C LEU A 13 -0.90 -3.65 9.11
N ARG A 14 -0.37 -4.08 10.27
CA ARG A 14 -0.42 -3.31 11.52
C ARG A 14 0.57 -2.15 11.53
N ASP A 15 1.85 -2.47 11.36
CA ASP A 15 2.94 -1.53 11.08
C ASP A 15 3.96 -2.26 10.20
N LEU A 16 4.11 -1.81 8.96
CA LEU A 16 5.04 -2.36 7.98
C LEU A 16 5.92 -1.22 7.48
N SER A 17 7.24 -1.39 7.56
CA SER A 17 8.21 -0.51 6.90
C SER A 17 9.09 -1.35 5.98
N VAL A 18 9.06 -1.04 4.69
CA VAL A 18 9.84 -1.74 3.66
C VAL A 18 10.63 -0.74 2.84
N GLU A 19 11.89 -1.07 2.58
CA GLU A 19 12.74 -0.37 1.63
C GLU A 19 12.79 -1.14 0.31
N PHE A 20 12.62 -0.43 -0.80
CA PHE A 20 12.63 -0.98 -2.14
C PHE A 20 13.97 -0.73 -2.83
N GLY A 21 14.51 -1.80 -3.42
CA GLY A 21 15.62 -1.76 -4.35
C GLY A 21 15.14 -1.47 -5.78
N ARG A 22 16.05 -1.57 -6.75
CA ARG A 22 15.69 -1.53 -8.18
C ARG A 22 14.78 -2.67 -8.60
N PHE A 23 14.86 -3.79 -7.87
CA PHE A 23 14.04 -4.97 -8.04
C PHE A 23 13.74 -5.53 -6.65
N SER A 24 12.47 -5.82 -6.38
CA SER A 24 12.01 -6.33 -5.08
C SER A 24 10.97 -7.42 -5.30
N VAL A 25 11.12 -8.52 -4.56
CA VAL A 25 10.21 -9.67 -4.62
C VAL A 25 9.52 -9.81 -3.27
N LEU A 26 8.19 -9.92 -3.27
CA LEU A 26 7.40 -10.16 -2.08
C LEU A 26 7.15 -11.67 -1.92
N VAL A 27 7.71 -12.26 -0.86
CA VAL A 27 7.60 -13.70 -0.54
C VAL A 27 6.94 -13.91 0.82
N GLY A 28 6.30 -15.08 1.01
CA GLY A 28 5.68 -15.47 2.27
C GLY A 28 4.41 -16.28 2.10
N ALA A 29 3.87 -16.82 3.20
CA ALA A 29 2.68 -17.67 3.22
C ALA A 29 1.41 -16.94 2.72
N ASN A 30 0.41 -17.69 2.25
CA ASN A 30 -0.88 -17.10 1.89
C ASN A 30 -1.51 -16.40 3.10
N GLY A 31 -2.11 -15.23 2.86
CA GLY A 31 -2.68 -14.41 3.93
C GLY A 31 -1.68 -13.55 4.73
N CYS A 32 -0.37 -13.68 4.53
CA CYS A 32 0.64 -12.91 5.29
C CYS A 32 0.71 -11.40 4.96
N GLY A 33 -0.17 -10.89 4.08
CA GLY A 33 -0.25 -9.46 3.75
C GLY A 33 0.40 -9.03 2.44
N LYS A 34 0.97 -9.93 1.63
CA LYS A 34 1.60 -9.58 0.33
C LYS A 34 0.68 -8.77 -0.59
N SER A 35 -0.55 -9.25 -0.79
CA SER A 35 -1.54 -8.54 -1.60
C SER A 35 -1.92 -7.18 -0.99
N SER A 36 -1.90 -7.07 0.34
CA SER A 36 -2.14 -5.80 1.03
C SER A 36 -1.03 -4.79 0.78
N VAL A 37 0.24 -5.22 0.71
CA VAL A 37 1.36 -4.33 0.33
C VAL A 37 1.19 -3.81 -1.08
N LEU A 38 0.89 -4.70 -2.04
CA LEU A 38 0.65 -4.30 -3.43
C LEU A 38 -0.53 -3.32 -3.54
N GLN A 39 -1.62 -3.56 -2.81
CA GLN A 39 -2.79 -2.68 -2.79
C GLN A 39 -2.48 -1.31 -2.18
N ALA A 40 -1.59 -1.22 -1.19
CA ALA A 40 -1.13 0.07 -0.65
C ALA A 40 -0.34 0.88 -1.71
N ILE A 41 0.53 0.21 -2.48
CA ILE A 41 1.30 0.84 -3.56
C ILE A 41 0.37 1.31 -4.69
N MET A 42 -0.62 0.49 -5.07
CA MET A 42 -1.61 0.89 -6.08
C MET A 42 -2.41 2.10 -5.63
N LEU A 43 -2.83 2.15 -4.36
CA LEU A 43 -3.51 3.31 -3.80
C LEU A 43 -2.65 4.58 -3.90
N LEU A 44 -1.35 4.50 -3.58
CA LEU A 44 -0.43 5.62 -3.72
C LEU A 44 -0.31 6.10 -5.18
N ARG A 45 -0.25 5.16 -6.13
CA ARG A 45 -0.22 5.48 -7.57
C ARG A 45 -1.46 6.27 -7.97
N ASP A 46 -2.63 5.81 -7.58
CA ASP A 46 -3.89 6.38 -8.07
C ASP A 46 -4.17 7.76 -7.45
N VAL A 47 -3.84 7.94 -6.17
CA VAL A 47 -3.85 9.26 -5.50
C VAL A 47 -2.87 10.23 -6.17
N GLY A 48 -1.68 9.76 -6.54
CA GLY A 48 -0.67 10.57 -7.21
C GLY A 48 -0.98 10.88 -8.67
N ALA A 49 -1.78 10.05 -9.34
CA ALA A 49 -2.09 10.17 -10.77
C ALA A 49 -3.28 11.10 -11.08
N SER A 50 -3.81 11.84 -10.09
CA SER A 50 -4.99 12.72 -10.22
C SER A 50 -6.20 12.03 -10.89
N THR A 51 -6.25 10.70 -10.84
CA THR A 51 -7.34 9.93 -11.42
C THR A 51 -8.43 9.85 -10.34
N TYR A 52 -9.40 10.77 -10.40
CA TYR A 52 -10.52 10.83 -9.46
C TYR A 52 -11.53 9.69 -9.66
N GLU A 53 -11.35 8.87 -10.68
CA GLU A 53 -12.09 7.62 -10.80
C GLU A 53 -11.57 6.66 -9.75
N LEU A 54 -12.42 6.37 -8.77
CA LEU A 54 -12.20 5.31 -7.79
C LEU A 54 -11.72 4.06 -8.54
N PRO A 55 -10.48 3.62 -8.34
CA PRO A 55 -9.96 2.47 -9.07
C PRO A 55 -10.85 1.25 -8.78
N PRO A 56 -10.94 0.25 -9.67
CA PRO A 56 -11.79 -0.92 -9.45
C PRO A 56 -11.54 -1.64 -8.11
N PHE A 57 -10.34 -1.51 -7.55
CA PHE A 57 -9.99 -2.03 -6.22
C PHE A 57 -10.33 -1.09 -5.06
N ALA A 58 -10.77 0.14 -5.28
CA ALA A 58 -11.25 1.04 -4.20
C ALA A 58 -12.49 0.48 -3.50
N HIS A 59 -13.30 -0.35 -4.19
CA HIS A 59 -14.31 -1.18 -3.54
C HIS A 59 -13.73 -2.15 -2.50
N TYR A 60 -12.43 -2.44 -2.56
CA TYR A 60 -11.74 -3.17 -1.51
C TYR A 60 -11.46 -2.24 -0.32
N LEU A 61 -11.15 -0.96 -0.53
CA LEU A 61 -10.93 0.00 0.57
C LEU A 61 -12.19 0.20 1.41
N SER A 62 -13.38 0.23 0.77
CA SER A 62 -14.65 0.27 1.51
C SER A 62 -14.96 -1.01 2.28
N ARG A 63 -14.35 -2.14 1.91
CA ARG A 63 -14.44 -3.41 2.66
C ARG A 63 -13.34 -3.58 3.71
N THR A 64 -12.36 -2.69 3.75
CA THR A 64 -11.24 -2.84 4.66
C THR A 64 -11.52 -2.17 5.97
N GLN A 65 -11.13 -2.86 7.05
CA GLN A 65 -10.99 -2.29 8.38
C GLN A 65 -9.81 -1.30 8.41
N THR A 66 -9.78 -0.32 7.50
CA THR A 66 -8.96 0.88 7.68
C THR A 66 -9.67 1.69 8.75
N GLY A 67 -9.26 1.48 10.00
CA GLY A 67 -9.72 2.31 11.10
C GLY A 67 -9.29 3.77 10.90
N PRO A 68 -9.81 4.71 11.71
CA PRO A 68 -9.49 6.14 11.63
C PRO A 68 -7.99 6.49 11.82
N LEU A 69 -7.12 5.50 12.05
CA LEU A 69 -5.69 5.63 12.27
C LEU A 69 -4.83 5.04 11.14
N SER A 70 -5.40 4.67 9.99
CA SER A 70 -4.59 4.12 8.89
C SER A 70 -3.73 5.21 8.25
N GLN A 71 -2.41 5.08 8.31
CA GLN A 71 -1.44 6.02 7.78
C GLN A 71 -0.53 5.32 6.76
N ILE A 72 -0.35 5.93 5.59
CA ILE A 72 0.58 5.45 4.56
C ILE A 72 1.58 6.57 4.28
N HIS A 73 2.85 6.32 4.60
CA HIS A 73 3.96 7.24 4.35
C HIS A 73 4.86 6.64 3.27
N PHE A 74 5.36 7.48 2.36
CA PHE A 74 6.25 7.04 1.29
C PHE A 74 7.34 8.06 1.03
N GLU A 75 8.49 7.56 0.59
CA GLU A 75 9.62 8.38 0.15
C GLU A 75 9.96 8.03 -1.29
N CYS A 76 9.99 9.07 -2.13
CA CYS A 76 10.35 9.00 -3.53
C CYS A 76 11.56 9.89 -3.78
N THR A 77 12.53 9.39 -4.55
CA THR A 77 13.59 10.22 -5.14
C THR A 77 13.18 10.62 -6.56
N CYS A 78 13.44 11.89 -6.91
CA CYS A 78 13.26 12.46 -8.24
C CYS A 78 14.07 11.69 -9.27
#